data_AF-A0AAF0PQ93-F1
#
_entry.id   AF-A0AAF0PQ93-F1
#
_cell.length_a   1.000
_cell.length_b   1.000
_cell.length_c   1.000
_cell.angle_alpha   90.00
_cell.angle_beta   90.00
_cell.angle_gamma   90.00
#
_symmetry.space_group_name_H-M   'P 1'
#
loop_
_entity.id
_entity.type
_entity.pdbx_description
1 polymer ?
#
loop_
_entity_poly.entity_id
_entity_poly.type
_entity_poly.pdbx_seq_one_letter_code
_entity_poly.pdbx_strand_id
1 'polypeptide(L)'
;MQLFAQALTAQANREVVAPANPIRGIATSIVREFLRMNPPEFYGSKVEEDPQGFVDEVYKVLAIMGLTSVEKADLAAYQLRDVAQIWQEQ
;
A
#
# COMPACT_ATOMS: atom_id res chain seq x y z
N MET A 1 -26.54 -43.90 -5.27
CA MET A 1 -25.37 -43.53 -6.10
C MET A 1 -25.35 -42.07 -6.56
N GLN A 2 -26.48 -41.37 -6.70
CA GLN A 2 -26.53 -40.01 -7.26
C GLN A 2 -26.03 -38.89 -6.31
N LEU A 3 -26.21 -39.06 -5.00
CA LEU A 3 -25.74 -38.10 -3.99
C LEU A 3 -24.20 -37.95 -3.95
N PHE A 4 -23.47 -39.03 -4.15
CA PHE A 4 -22.00 -39.00 -4.14
C PHE A 4 -21.41 -38.31 -5.39
N ALA A 5 -22.04 -38.50 -6.55
CA ALA A 5 -21.60 -37.86 -7.79
C ALA A 5 -21.76 -36.33 -7.74
N GLN A 6 -22.85 -35.84 -7.11
CA GLN A 6 -23.08 -34.40 -6.91
C GLN A 6 -22.10 -33.78 -5.91
N ALA A 7 -21.70 -34.53 -4.88
CA ALA A 7 -20.70 -34.06 -3.91
C ALA A 7 -19.32 -33.87 -4.56
N LEU A 8 -18.92 -34.77 -5.46
CA LEU A 8 -17.65 -34.69 -6.18
C LEU A 8 -17.63 -33.54 -7.19
N THR A 9 -18.74 -33.25 -7.87
CA THR A 9 -18.83 -32.11 -8.80
C THR A 9 -18.91 -30.77 -8.08
N ALA A 10 -19.56 -30.72 -6.90
CA ALA A 10 -19.60 -29.52 -6.07
C ALA A 10 -18.22 -29.13 -5.50
N GLN A 11 -17.36 -30.13 -5.21
CA GLN A 11 -16.01 -29.88 -4.72
C GLN A 11 -15.03 -29.44 -5.83
N ALA A 12 -15.24 -29.89 -7.07
CA ALA A 12 -14.43 -29.51 -8.23
C ALA A 12 -14.68 -28.07 -8.73
N ASN A 13 -15.87 -27.52 -8.44
CA ASN A 13 -16.27 -26.15 -8.82
C ASN A 13 -16.01 -25.10 -7.73
N ARG A 14 -15.34 -25.44 -6.63
CA ARG A 14 -14.71 -24.41 -5.81
C ARG A 14 -13.55 -23.87 -6.63
N GLU A 15 -13.84 -22.79 -7.35
CA GLU A 15 -12.83 -21.89 -7.89
C GLU A 15 -11.69 -21.84 -6.89
N VAL A 16 -10.55 -22.38 -7.31
CA VAL A 16 -9.30 -22.19 -6.61
C VAL A 16 -8.99 -20.71 -6.77
N VAL A 17 -9.63 -19.89 -5.93
CA VAL A 17 -9.15 -18.56 -5.61
C VAL A 17 -7.77 -18.84 -5.07
N ALA A 18 -6.77 -18.63 -5.92
CA ALA A 18 -5.37 -18.76 -5.54
C ALA A 18 -5.23 -18.06 -4.19
N PRO A 19 -4.71 -18.73 -3.14
CA PRO A 19 -4.68 -18.13 -1.81
C PRO A 19 -3.97 -16.79 -1.95
N ALA A 20 -4.72 -15.71 -1.75
CA ALA A 20 -4.17 -14.37 -1.79
C ALA A 20 -3.03 -14.36 -0.76
N ASN A 21 -1.82 -14.04 -1.20
CA ASN A 21 -0.68 -14.00 -0.29
C ASN A 21 -1.05 -13.07 0.87
N PRO A 22 -1.15 -13.58 2.11
CA PRO A 22 -1.65 -12.81 3.24
C PRO A 22 -0.79 -11.55 3.49
N ILE A 23 0.51 -11.62 3.20
CA ILE A 23 1.43 -10.47 3.27
C ILE A 23 1.04 -9.39 2.25
N ARG A 24 0.72 -9.80 1.02
CA ARG A 24 0.25 -8.87 -0.03
C ARG A 24 -1.10 -8.25 0.33
N GLY A 25 -1.99 -9.01 0.96
CA GLY A 25 -3.27 -8.52 1.48
C GLY A 25 -3.09 -7.43 2.55
N ILE A 26 -2.16 -7.65 3.50
CA ILE A 26 -1.83 -6.68 4.55
C ILE A 26 -1.27 -5.38 3.94
N ALA A 27 -0.28 -5.48 3.06
CA ALA A 27 0.32 -4.31 2.41
C ALA A 27 -0.72 -3.47 1.64
N THR A 28 -1.64 -4.13 0.92
CA THR A 28 -2.72 -3.44 0.18
C THR A 28 -3.67 -2.72 1.13
N SER A 29 -3.96 -3.30 2.30
CA SER A 29 -4.81 -2.67 3.32
C SER A 29 -4.15 -1.44 3.94
N ILE A 30 -2.84 -1.51 4.23
CA ILE A 30 -2.08 -0.40 4.82
C ILE A 30 -2.02 0.78 3.85
N VAL A 31 -1.66 0.54 2.58
CA VAL A 31 -1.62 1.59 1.55
C VAL A 31 -2.99 2.26 1.41
N ARG A 32 -4.07 1.46 1.37
CA ARG A 32 -5.43 1.99 1.28
C ARG A 32 -5.79 2.86 2.48
N GLU A 33 -5.45 2.43 3.70
CA GLU A 33 -5.74 3.20 4.90
C GLU A 33 -4.95 4.51 4.94
N PHE A 34 -3.66 4.46 4.57
CA PHE A 34 -2.82 5.64 4.44
C PHE A 34 -3.42 6.67 3.46
N LEU A 35 -3.84 6.24 2.26
CA LEU A 35 -4.48 7.13 1.28
C LEU A 35 -5.82 7.70 1.78
N ARG A 36 -6.58 6.98 2.60
CA ARG A 36 -7.84 7.48 3.19
C ARG A 36 -7.63 8.59 4.24
N MET A 37 -6.42 8.69 4.80
CA MET A 37 -6.08 9.74 5.75
C MET A 37 -5.71 11.06 5.08
N ASN A 38 -5.76 11.15 3.74
CA ASN A 38 -5.34 12.32 2.96
C ASN A 38 -3.92 12.76 3.39
N PRO A 39 -2.90 11.92 3.12
CA PRO A 39 -1.55 12.21 3.54
C PRO A 39 -1.05 13.49 2.88
N PRO A 40 0.00 14.13 3.43
CA PRO A 40 0.65 15.25 2.78
C PRO A 40 1.03 14.92 1.33
N GLU A 41 0.98 15.93 0.48
CA GLU A 41 1.44 15.86 -0.91
C GLU A 41 2.72 16.68 -1.06
N PHE A 42 3.64 16.20 -1.89
CA PHE A 42 4.90 16.87 -2.20
C PHE A 42 5.10 16.87 -3.71
N TYR A 43 5.22 18.05 -4.30
CA TYR A 43 5.32 18.21 -5.75
C TYR A 43 6.77 18.43 -6.22
N GLY A 44 7.66 18.82 -5.30
CA GLY A 44 9.09 19.06 -5.56
C GLY A 44 9.38 20.23 -6.51
N SER A 45 8.36 21.01 -6.87
CA SER A 45 8.42 22.07 -7.90
C SER A 45 8.11 23.46 -7.34
N LYS A 46 7.63 23.56 -6.10
CA LYS A 46 7.26 24.84 -5.48
C LYS A 46 8.36 25.29 -4.54
N VAL A 47 8.73 26.56 -4.59
CA VAL A 47 9.81 27.12 -3.76
C VAL A 47 9.42 27.20 -2.27
N GLU A 48 8.12 27.22 -1.99
CA GLU A 48 7.56 27.27 -0.64
C GLU A 48 7.43 25.88 0.01
N GLU A 49 7.68 24.80 -0.73
CA GLU A 49 7.65 23.45 -0.18
C GLU A 49 8.81 23.26 0.81
N ASP A 50 8.50 22.72 1.98
CA ASP A 50 9.46 22.30 2.99
C ASP A 50 9.64 20.77 2.88
N PRO A 51 10.73 20.28 2.24
CA PRO A 51 10.97 18.85 2.07
C PRO A 51 11.09 18.12 3.41
N GLN A 52 11.66 18.77 4.42
CA GLN A 52 11.86 18.14 5.71
C GLN A 52 10.54 18.08 6.49
N GLY A 53 9.78 19.17 6.49
CA GLY A 53 8.43 19.20 7.07
C GLY A 53 7.49 18.17 6.44
N PHE A 54 7.56 17.97 5.12
CA PHE A 54 6.82 16.90 4.44
C PHE A 54 7.19 15.51 4.97
N VAL A 55 8.49 15.19 5.03
CA VAL A 55 8.97 13.89 5.53
C VAL A 55 8.52 13.68 6.98
N ASP A 56 8.66 14.70 7.82
CA ASP A 56 8.28 14.62 9.23
C ASP A 56 6.76 14.35 9.40
N GLU A 57 5.90 15.01 8.64
CA GLU A 57 4.45 14.78 8.68
C GLU A 57 4.06 13.39 8.17
N VAL A 58 4.68 12.90 7.09
CA VAL A 58 4.48 11.53 6.61
C VAL A 58 4.89 10.53 7.69
N TYR A 59 6.06 10.70 8.31
CA TYR A 59 6.51 9.82 9.39
C TYR A 59 5.59 9.83 10.61
N LYS A 60 5.00 10.98 10.97
CA LYS A 60 4.00 11.08 12.05
C LYS A 60 2.75 10.26 11.74
N VAL A 61 2.17 10.40 10.55
CA VAL A 61 0.99 9.62 10.14
C VAL A 61 1.29 8.12 10.19
N LEU A 62 2.41 7.69 9.62
CA LEU A 62 2.79 6.27 9.61
C LEU A 62 3.11 5.74 11.02
N ALA A 63 3.58 6.59 11.94
CA ALA A 63 3.75 6.23 13.35
C ALA A 63 2.40 6.05 14.06
N ILE A 64 1.41 6.90 13.79
CA ILE A 64 0.04 6.78 14.34
C ILE A 64 -0.62 5.47 13.87
N MET A 65 -0.33 5.03 12.64
CA MET A 65 -0.79 3.74 12.11
C MET A 65 -0.14 2.50 12.78
N GLY A 66 0.89 2.70 13.61
CA GLY A 66 1.58 1.59 14.30
C GLY A 66 2.50 0.76 13.40
N LEU A 67 2.97 1.33 12.28
CA LEU A 67 3.82 0.62 11.33
C LEU A 67 5.24 0.42 11.86
N THR A 68 5.88 -0.66 11.41
CA THR A 68 7.28 -0.93 11.64
C THR A 68 8.17 0.06 10.87
N SER A 69 9.43 0.18 11.26
CA SER A 69 10.37 1.07 10.56
C SER A 69 10.57 0.68 9.09
N VAL A 70 10.45 -0.60 8.74
CA VAL A 70 10.55 -1.09 7.36
C VAL A 70 9.34 -0.64 6.54
N GLU A 71 8.13 -0.87 7.04
CA GLU A 71 6.89 -0.44 6.37
C GLU A 71 6.82 1.09 6.19
N LYS A 72 7.34 1.84 7.17
CA LYS A 72 7.47 3.30 7.08
C LYS A 72 8.37 3.72 5.91
N ALA A 73 9.52 3.08 5.78
CA ALA A 73 10.47 3.37 4.70
C ALA A 73 9.87 3.03 3.32
N ASP A 74 9.19 1.89 3.20
CA ASP A 74 8.54 1.48 1.95
C ASP A 74 7.44 2.45 1.51
N LEU A 75 6.59 2.90 2.43
CA LEU A 75 5.53 3.87 2.12
C LEU A 75 6.07 5.28 1.81
N ALA A 76 7.11 5.72 2.53
CA ALA A 76 7.77 6.99 2.24
C ALA A 76 8.44 6.97 0.85
N ALA A 77 9.10 5.86 0.49
CA ALA A 77 9.68 5.68 -0.83
C ALA A 77 8.60 5.64 -1.93
N TYR A 78 7.45 5.02 -1.65
CA TYR A 78 6.31 5.02 -2.57
C TYR A 78 5.80 6.44 -2.87
N GLN A 79 5.63 7.29 -1.84
CA GLN A 79 5.17 8.67 -2.04
C GLN A 79 6.19 9.55 -2.77
N LEU A 80 7.49 9.33 -2.55
CA LEU A 80 8.55 10.14 -3.18
C LEU A 80 8.89 9.71 -4.62
N ARG A 81 8.33 8.59 -5.08
CA ARG A 81 8.65 8.01 -6.40
C ARG A 81 8.44 8.98 -7.56
N ASP A 82 7.31 9.68 -7.57
CA ASP A 82 6.96 10.57 -8.70
C ASP A 82 7.75 11.88 -8.65
N VAL A 83 8.17 12.30 -7.46
CA VAL A 83 9.02 13.48 -7.26
C VAL A 83 10.45 13.21 -7.74
N ALA A 84 10.99 12.02 -7.47
CA ALA A 84 12.32 11.63 -7.91
C ALA A 84 12.47 11.63 -9.45
N GLN A 85 11.37 11.43 -10.20
CA GLN A 85 11.39 11.51 -11.66
C GLN A 85 11.54 12.96 -12.16
N ILE A 86 10.88 13.93 -11.51
CA ILE A 86 10.94 15.35 -11.87
C ILE A 86 12.37 15.92 -11.70
N TRP A 87 13.13 15.44 -10.71
CA TRP A 87 14.51 15.88 -10.49
C TRP A 87 15.53 15.35 -11.50
N GLN A 88 15.25 14.24 -12.21
CA GLN A 88 16.16 13.71 -13.24
C GLN A 88 16.02 14.38 -14.60
N GLU A 89 14.89 15.06 -14.83
CA GLU A 89 14.59 15.73 -16.10
C GLU A 89 15.02 17.21 -16.12
N GLN A 90 15.73 17.69 -15.09
CA GLN A 90 16.30 19.05 -15.00
C GLN A 90 17.81 19.10 -15.18
#